data_AF-A0A6M1Z3H5-F1
#
_entry.id   AF-A0A6M1Z3H5-F1
#
_cell.length_a   1.000
_cell.length_b   1.000
_cell.length_c   1.000
_cell.angle_alpha   90.00
_cell.angle_beta   90.00
_cell.angle_gamma   90.00
#
_symmetry.space_group_name_H-M   'P 1'
#
loop_
_entity.id
_entity.type
_entity.pdbx_description
1 polymer ?
#
loop_
_entity_poly.entity_id
_entity_poly.type
_entity_poly.pdbx_seq_one_letter_code
_entity_poly.pdbx_strand_id
1 'polypeptide(L)'
;MQFQTKALYNFLRFTSCHNKSSRVKKWQIEDLRVLKEKKLFENLKNLNLNMDKEYFLKYANEVDSPEELVDLLAGEKEGESKDQIYLVLFELYRRFLSEKRCISIFADELDHRIFLYDTNQLYNDELLQNSLANLKNILDSNVDFGVDQKEAFKSLLQYLAHDLENFLFDYISDQIDAKNKVYALELIDGFYPYISKNLWFDFLKAKLKALDDISSSNEIIEKILSHLKLKPNLDLQFRILKFMVGLGDRKIFMKTLKQAAEHLKKEEELKSILNILAEFYLRLDRDDLEKKILDIIDQRSKIKSDQALKKQDIDAILQIVS
;
A
#
# COMPACT_ATOMS: atom_id res chain seq x y z
N MET A 1 -5.66 -12.71 5.81
CA MET A 1 -6.03 -12.54 4.38
C MET A 1 -5.68 -13.85 3.70
N GLN A 2 -6.60 -14.44 2.94
CA GLN A 2 -6.32 -15.67 2.20
C GLN A 2 -5.86 -15.25 0.81
N PHE A 3 -4.56 -15.42 0.54
CA PHE A 3 -3.98 -15.09 -0.76
C PHE A 3 -4.24 -16.22 -1.74
N GLN A 4 -4.43 -15.85 -3.00
CA GLN A 4 -4.28 -16.77 -4.12
C GLN A 4 -2.81 -17.13 -4.32
N THR A 5 -2.55 -18.29 -4.93
CA THR A 5 -1.22 -18.91 -4.97
C THR A 5 -0.14 -17.94 -5.47
N LYS A 6 -0.36 -17.22 -6.58
CA LYS A 6 0.64 -16.25 -7.08
C LYS A 6 0.90 -15.09 -6.13
N ALA A 7 -0.16 -14.52 -5.55
CA ALA A 7 -0.07 -13.39 -4.61
C ALA A 7 0.75 -13.77 -3.37
N LEU A 8 0.57 -14.99 -2.87
CA LEU A 8 1.38 -15.52 -1.76
C LEU A 8 2.87 -15.53 -2.08
N TYR A 9 3.24 -16.04 -3.26
CA TYR A 9 4.65 -16.11 -3.67
C TYR A 9 5.26 -14.74 -3.96
N ASN A 10 4.48 -13.80 -4.51
CA ASN A 10 4.88 -12.40 -4.61
C ASN A 10 5.14 -11.80 -3.22
N PHE A 11 4.23 -12.00 -2.28
CA PHE A 11 4.37 -11.52 -0.90
C PHE A 11 5.63 -12.09 -0.23
N LEU A 12 5.88 -13.40 -0.35
CA LEU A 12 7.10 -14.02 0.16
C LEU A 12 8.36 -13.42 -0.46
N ARG A 13 8.36 -13.19 -1.77
CA ARG A 13 9.48 -12.56 -2.48
C ARG A 13 9.74 -11.15 -1.95
N PHE A 14 8.73 -10.29 -1.97
CA PHE A 14 8.88 -8.88 -1.57
C PHE A 14 9.30 -8.73 -0.10
N THR A 15 8.73 -9.53 0.80
CA THR A 15 9.12 -9.52 2.22
C THR A 15 10.53 -10.07 2.45
N SER A 16 10.97 -11.07 1.67
CA SER A 16 12.32 -11.62 1.77
C SER A 16 13.43 -10.65 1.32
N CYS A 17 13.12 -9.72 0.40
CA CYS A 17 14.03 -8.66 0.00
C CYS A 17 14.37 -7.72 1.17
N HIS A 18 13.41 -7.47 2.06
CA HIS A 18 13.58 -6.58 3.21
C HIS A 18 14.07 -7.30 4.47
N ASN A 19 13.71 -8.58 4.64
CA ASN A 19 14.12 -9.38 5.79
C ASN A 19 14.65 -10.74 5.32
N LYS A 20 15.93 -11.03 5.59
CA LYS A 20 16.54 -12.38 5.40
C LYS A 20 15.94 -13.37 6.40
N SER A 21 14.69 -13.78 6.18
CA SER A 21 14.03 -14.82 6.95
C SER A 21 14.56 -16.19 6.51
N SER A 22 15.02 -17.00 7.47
CA SER A 22 15.58 -18.34 7.24
C SER A 22 14.54 -19.42 6.91
N ARG A 23 13.24 -19.06 6.85
CA ARG A 23 12.13 -20.02 6.70
C ARG A 23 11.62 -20.20 5.27
N VAL A 24 12.14 -19.45 4.30
CA VAL A 24 11.63 -19.47 2.91
C VAL A 24 12.57 -20.27 2.01
N LYS A 25 12.02 -21.19 1.20
CA LYS A 25 12.80 -21.99 0.24
C LYS A 25 13.16 -21.13 -0.97
N LYS A 26 14.33 -21.40 -1.58
CA LYS A 26 14.86 -20.61 -2.72
C LYS A 26 13.87 -20.47 -3.88
N TRP A 27 13.18 -21.55 -4.24
CA TRP A 27 12.23 -21.55 -5.36
C TRP A 27 11.00 -20.67 -5.10
N GLN A 28 10.64 -20.40 -3.84
CA GLN A 28 9.46 -19.60 -3.47
C GLN A 28 9.69 -18.10 -3.66
N ILE A 29 10.95 -17.67 -3.73
CA ILE A 29 11.37 -16.26 -3.85
C ILE A 29 12.16 -16.01 -5.13
N GLU A 30 12.34 -17.03 -5.97
CA GLU A 30 13.05 -16.92 -7.24
C GLU A 30 12.26 -16.00 -8.18
N ASP A 31 12.95 -15.03 -8.78
CA ASP A 31 12.33 -14.18 -9.77
C ASP A 31 12.32 -14.86 -11.14
N LEU A 32 11.24 -15.57 -11.42
CA LEU A 32 11.03 -16.26 -12.68
C LEU A 32 10.98 -15.29 -13.88
N ARG A 33 10.69 -13.99 -13.67
CA ARG A 33 10.68 -12.97 -14.74
C ARG A 33 12.05 -12.76 -15.37
N VAL A 34 13.14 -13.00 -14.62
CA VAL A 34 14.53 -12.83 -15.09
C VAL A 34 15.06 -14.09 -15.77
N LEU A 35 14.43 -15.25 -15.56
CA LEU A 35 14.88 -16.50 -16.15
C LEU A 35 14.65 -16.53 -17.67
N LYS A 36 15.59 -17.12 -18.40
CA LYS A 36 15.44 -17.38 -19.84
C LYS A 36 14.41 -18.49 -20.08
N GLU A 37 13.70 -18.43 -21.20
CA GLU A 37 12.65 -19.41 -21.57
C GLU A 37 13.14 -20.86 -21.47
N LYS A 38 14.35 -21.15 -21.98
CA LYS A 38 14.96 -22.48 -21.89
C LYS A 38 15.01 -23.00 -20.45
N LYS A 39 15.30 -22.12 -19.49
CA LYS A 39 15.39 -22.49 -18.07
C LYS A 39 14.02 -22.81 -17.48
N LEU A 40 12.97 -22.11 -17.90
CA LEU A 40 11.60 -22.39 -17.47
C LEU A 40 11.16 -23.79 -17.93
N PHE A 41 11.40 -24.15 -19.20
CA PHE A 41 11.11 -25.50 -19.70
C PHE A 41 11.98 -26.58 -19.05
N GLU A 42 13.26 -26.31 -18.77
CA GLU A 42 14.10 -27.22 -17.96
C GLU A 42 13.52 -27.45 -16.56
N ASN A 43 13.01 -26.40 -15.91
CA ASN A 43 12.39 -26.51 -14.59
C ASN A 43 11.13 -27.39 -14.64
N LEU A 44 10.29 -27.25 -15.67
CA LEU A 44 9.14 -28.14 -15.88
C LEU A 44 9.58 -29.59 -16.10
N LYS A 45 10.61 -29.81 -16.91
CA LYS A 45 11.17 -31.15 -17.14
C LYS A 45 11.66 -31.81 -15.85
N ASN A 46 12.34 -31.05 -14.98
CA ASN A 46 12.76 -31.53 -13.66
C ASN A 46 11.58 -31.87 -12.74
N LEU A 47 10.42 -31.28 -12.98
CA LEU A 47 9.15 -31.55 -12.30
C LEU A 47 8.32 -32.63 -13.00
N ASN A 48 8.91 -33.43 -13.89
CA ASN A 48 8.23 -34.46 -14.69
C ASN A 48 7.14 -33.91 -15.61
N LEU A 49 7.31 -32.71 -16.15
CA LEU A 49 6.51 -32.15 -17.24
C LEU A 49 7.41 -31.89 -18.44
N ASN A 50 7.46 -32.88 -19.35
CA ASN A 50 8.19 -32.74 -20.61
C ASN A 50 7.30 -32.00 -21.62
N MET A 51 7.56 -30.70 -21.78
CA MET A 51 6.93 -29.90 -22.82
C MET A 51 7.92 -28.90 -23.40
N ASP A 52 7.70 -28.57 -24.67
CA ASP A 52 8.32 -27.45 -25.35
C ASP A 52 7.29 -26.32 -25.57
N LYS A 53 7.70 -25.28 -26.28
CA LYS A 53 6.86 -24.11 -26.54
C LYS A 53 5.62 -24.44 -27.36
N GLU A 54 5.73 -25.30 -28.36
CA GLU A 54 4.60 -25.67 -29.23
C GLU A 54 3.57 -26.47 -28.45
N TYR A 55 4.03 -27.44 -27.65
CA TYR A 55 3.17 -28.23 -26.80
C TYR A 55 2.50 -27.37 -25.73
N PHE A 56 3.24 -26.46 -25.08
CA PHE A 56 2.68 -25.51 -24.13
C PHE A 56 1.54 -24.68 -24.76
N LEU A 57 1.80 -24.06 -25.91
CA LEU A 57 0.82 -23.20 -26.58
C LEU A 57 -0.45 -23.96 -26.97
N LYS A 58 -0.34 -25.24 -27.32
CA LYS A 58 -1.52 -26.06 -27.65
C LYS A 58 -2.51 -26.13 -26.49
N TYR A 59 -2.05 -26.46 -25.28
CA TYR A 59 -2.92 -26.53 -24.10
C TYR A 59 -3.31 -25.16 -23.58
N ALA A 60 -2.38 -24.21 -23.57
CA ALA A 60 -2.62 -22.89 -23.02
C ALA A 60 -3.67 -22.09 -23.83
N ASN A 61 -3.82 -22.39 -25.13
CA ASN A 61 -4.89 -21.81 -25.96
C ASN A 61 -6.29 -22.34 -25.62
N GLU A 62 -6.40 -23.55 -25.06
CA GLU A 62 -7.68 -24.20 -24.71
C GLU A 62 -8.25 -23.73 -23.37
N VAL A 63 -7.48 -22.94 -22.61
CA VAL A 63 -7.86 -22.42 -21.28
C VAL A 63 -7.76 -20.91 -21.20
N ASP A 64 -8.42 -20.33 -20.20
CA ASP A 64 -8.51 -18.88 -20.01
C ASP A 64 -7.67 -18.38 -18.83
N SER A 65 -7.06 -19.29 -18.06
CA SER A 65 -6.23 -18.94 -16.91
C SER A 65 -5.04 -19.89 -16.70
N PRO A 66 -3.94 -19.42 -16.07
CA PRO A 66 -2.84 -20.28 -15.67
C PRO A 66 -3.25 -21.29 -14.59
N GLU A 67 -4.27 -20.98 -13.78
CA GLU A 67 -4.87 -21.90 -12.81
C GLU A 67 -5.48 -23.13 -13.51
N GLU A 68 -6.32 -22.91 -14.53
CA GLU A 68 -6.90 -24.00 -15.35
C GLU A 68 -5.81 -24.81 -16.06
N LEU A 69 -4.78 -24.14 -16.60
CA LEU A 69 -3.67 -24.82 -17.26
C LEU A 69 -2.95 -25.78 -16.31
N VAL A 70 -2.78 -25.38 -15.06
CA VAL A 70 -2.14 -26.20 -14.04
C VAL A 70 -3.04 -27.37 -13.67
N ASP A 71 -4.35 -27.17 -13.55
CA ASP A 71 -5.27 -28.27 -13.27
C ASP A 71 -5.30 -29.30 -14.41
N LEU A 72 -5.15 -28.88 -15.67
CA LEU A 72 -5.03 -29.78 -16.81
C LEU A 72 -3.70 -30.56 -16.83
N LEU A 73 -2.59 -29.91 -16.48
CA LEU A 73 -1.24 -30.46 -16.70
C LEU A 73 -0.61 -31.10 -15.46
N ALA A 74 -0.97 -30.65 -14.25
CA ALA A 74 -0.32 -31.13 -13.02
C ALA A 74 -0.71 -32.56 -12.63
N GLY A 75 -1.84 -33.08 -13.14
CA GLY A 75 -2.35 -34.41 -12.80
C GLY A 75 -2.62 -34.56 -11.30
N GLU A 76 -2.22 -35.69 -10.71
CA GLU A 76 -2.40 -36.00 -9.28
C GLU A 76 -1.35 -35.35 -8.35
N LYS A 77 -0.53 -34.41 -8.84
CA LYS A 77 0.48 -33.75 -8.00
C LYS A 77 -0.19 -32.81 -7.00
N GLU A 78 0.27 -32.85 -5.76
CA GLU A 78 -0.22 -31.98 -4.67
C GLU A 78 0.93 -31.25 -3.95
N GLY A 79 0.56 -30.22 -3.18
CA GLY A 79 1.48 -29.44 -2.35
C GLY A 79 2.57 -28.72 -3.15
N GLU A 80 3.81 -28.76 -2.65
CA GLU A 80 4.93 -27.98 -3.21
C GLU A 80 5.22 -28.27 -4.68
N SER A 81 5.02 -29.52 -5.12
CA SER A 81 5.24 -29.90 -6.51
C SER A 81 4.23 -29.22 -7.43
N LYS A 82 2.95 -29.13 -7.03
CA LYS A 82 1.92 -28.43 -7.79
C LYS A 82 2.19 -26.93 -7.83
N ASP A 83 2.62 -26.34 -6.72
CA ASP A 83 2.95 -24.91 -6.63
C ASP A 83 4.14 -24.52 -7.50
N GLN A 84 5.21 -25.33 -7.52
CA GLN A 84 6.36 -25.08 -8.41
C GLN A 84 5.97 -25.16 -9.88
N ILE A 85 5.13 -26.14 -10.24
CA ILE A 85 4.58 -26.25 -11.60
C ILE A 85 3.74 -25.02 -11.92
N TYR A 86 2.87 -24.60 -10.99
CA TYR A 86 2.03 -23.41 -11.13
C TYR A 86 2.87 -22.17 -11.42
N LEU A 87 3.90 -21.90 -10.63
CA LEU A 87 4.73 -20.70 -10.81
C LEU A 87 5.41 -20.66 -12.18
N VAL A 88 5.91 -21.80 -12.67
CA VAL A 88 6.56 -21.87 -13.97
C VAL A 88 5.55 -21.76 -15.12
N LEU A 89 4.42 -22.46 -15.04
CA LEU A 89 3.36 -22.37 -16.05
C LEU A 89 2.74 -20.96 -16.09
N PHE A 90 2.56 -20.33 -14.93
CA PHE A 90 2.10 -18.94 -14.83
C PHE A 90 3.03 -17.98 -15.57
N GLU A 91 4.35 -18.09 -15.36
CA GLU A 91 5.31 -17.23 -16.04
C GLU A 91 5.36 -17.46 -17.55
N LEU A 92 5.24 -18.72 -18.00
CA LEU A 92 5.15 -19.04 -19.42
C LEU A 92 3.86 -18.49 -20.04
N TYR A 93 2.72 -18.61 -19.34
CA TYR A 93 1.43 -18.07 -19.76
C TYR A 93 1.50 -16.56 -19.92
N ARG A 94 2.04 -15.86 -18.91
CA ARG A 94 2.28 -14.41 -18.92
C ARG A 94 3.10 -13.94 -20.13
N ARG A 95 4.12 -14.72 -20.52
CA ARG A 95 5.03 -14.38 -21.64
C ARG A 95 4.41 -14.64 -23.00
N PHE A 96 3.73 -15.77 -23.16
CA PHE A 96 3.33 -16.25 -24.48
C PHE A 96 1.89 -15.96 -24.86
N LEU A 97 1.02 -15.67 -23.88
CA LEU A 97 -0.40 -15.35 -24.09
C LEU A 97 -0.71 -13.95 -23.55
N SER A 98 0.07 -12.98 -24.00
CA SER A 98 -0.01 -11.58 -23.55
C SER A 98 -1.37 -10.92 -23.79
N GLU A 99 -2.14 -11.47 -24.73
CA GLU A 99 -3.49 -11.11 -25.16
C GLU A 99 -4.59 -11.74 -24.29
N LYS A 100 -4.34 -12.89 -23.65
CA LYS A 100 -5.28 -13.53 -22.72
C LYS A 100 -4.98 -13.10 -21.28
N ARG A 101 -5.33 -11.86 -20.94
CA ARG A 101 -5.10 -11.35 -19.58
C ARG A 101 -6.26 -11.72 -18.65
N CYS A 102 -6.08 -12.75 -17.85
CA CYS A 102 -6.94 -13.04 -16.70
C CYS A 102 -6.60 -12.17 -15.49
N ILE A 103 -7.43 -12.25 -14.44
CA ILE A 103 -7.27 -11.44 -13.23
C ILE A 103 -5.95 -11.72 -12.49
N SER A 104 -5.50 -12.97 -12.45
CA SER A 104 -4.23 -13.35 -11.80
C SER A 104 -3.03 -12.71 -12.50
N ILE A 105 -3.02 -12.70 -13.84
CA ILE A 105 -1.98 -12.06 -14.64
C ILE A 105 -2.00 -10.55 -14.45
N PHE A 106 -3.19 -9.94 -14.48
CA PHE A 106 -3.35 -8.51 -14.24
C PHE A 106 -2.82 -8.12 -12.85
N ALA A 107 -3.21 -8.84 -11.81
CA ALA A 107 -2.80 -8.58 -10.45
C ALA A 107 -1.29 -8.76 -10.25
N ASP A 108 -0.69 -9.80 -10.83
CA ASP A 108 0.77 -10.01 -10.78
C ASP A 108 1.55 -8.88 -11.45
N GLU A 109 1.06 -8.35 -12.57
CA GLU A 109 1.67 -7.19 -13.23
C GLU A 109 1.49 -5.90 -12.43
N LEU A 110 0.33 -5.69 -11.82
CA LEU A 110 0.10 -4.55 -10.93
C LEU A 110 1.02 -4.62 -9.71
N ASP A 111 1.10 -5.77 -9.04
CA ASP A 111 2.02 -6.01 -7.91
C ASP A 111 3.47 -5.70 -8.29
N HIS A 112 3.92 -6.16 -9.46
CA HIS A 112 5.29 -5.89 -9.89
C HIS A 112 5.53 -4.40 -10.12
N ARG A 113 4.55 -3.67 -10.69
CA ARG A 113 4.66 -2.21 -10.90
C ARG A 113 4.67 -1.45 -9.59
N ILE A 114 3.84 -1.86 -8.62
CA ILE A 114 3.86 -1.31 -7.26
C ILE A 114 5.23 -1.53 -6.63
N PHE A 115 5.77 -2.75 -6.70
CA PHE A 115 7.10 -3.04 -6.16
C PHE A 115 8.20 -2.16 -6.79
N LEU A 116 8.16 -1.97 -8.10
CA LEU A 116 9.12 -1.09 -8.80
C LEU A 116 8.97 0.38 -8.39
N TYR A 117 7.73 0.83 -8.15
CA TYR A 117 7.45 2.18 -7.62
C TYR A 117 8.03 2.33 -6.21
N ASP A 118 7.69 1.43 -5.29
CA ASP A 118 8.12 1.49 -3.88
C ASP A 118 9.65 1.40 -3.73
N THR A 119 10.33 0.73 -4.66
CA THR A 119 11.79 0.60 -4.67
C THR A 119 12.52 1.70 -5.46
N ASN A 120 11.80 2.71 -5.97
CA ASN A 120 12.32 3.78 -6.82
C ASN A 120 13.05 3.24 -8.08
N GLN A 121 12.61 2.10 -8.61
CA GLN A 121 13.15 1.47 -9.82
C GLN A 121 12.29 1.73 -11.05
N LEU A 122 11.19 2.47 -10.88
CA LEU A 122 10.27 2.79 -11.95
C LEU A 122 10.81 3.99 -12.77
N TYR A 123 11.05 3.77 -14.06
CA TYR A 123 11.55 4.81 -14.96
C TYR A 123 10.45 5.78 -15.42
N ASN A 124 9.21 5.30 -15.54
CA ASN A 124 8.05 6.05 -16.00
C ASN A 124 6.76 5.46 -15.41
N ASP A 125 5.93 6.32 -14.82
CA ASP A 125 4.67 5.99 -14.15
C ASP A 125 3.55 5.59 -15.12
N GLU A 126 3.67 5.87 -16.42
CA GLU A 126 2.61 5.62 -17.41
C GLU A 126 2.04 4.19 -17.37
N LEU A 127 2.91 3.18 -17.23
CA LEU A 127 2.45 1.79 -17.13
C LEU A 127 1.67 1.54 -15.85
N LEU A 128 2.09 2.13 -14.73
CA LEU A 128 1.37 2.03 -13.47
C LEU A 128 0.02 2.77 -13.56
N GLN A 129 0.00 3.97 -14.13
CA GLN A 129 -1.23 4.74 -14.36
C GLN A 129 -2.22 3.97 -15.24
N ASN A 130 -1.74 3.37 -16.34
CA ASN A 130 -2.55 2.49 -17.19
C ASN A 130 -3.07 1.25 -16.44
N SER A 131 -2.26 0.68 -15.54
CA SER A 131 -2.73 -0.41 -14.67
C SER A 131 -3.83 0.04 -13.73
N LEU A 132 -3.72 1.22 -13.12
CA LEU A 132 -4.75 1.76 -12.22
C LEU A 132 -6.05 2.12 -12.97
N ALA A 133 -5.94 2.64 -14.18
CA ALA A 133 -7.11 2.87 -15.04
C ALA A 133 -7.81 1.55 -15.40
N ASN A 134 -7.05 0.52 -15.79
CA ASN A 134 -7.60 -0.81 -16.06
C ASN A 134 -8.19 -1.46 -14.82
N LEU A 135 -7.56 -1.28 -13.66
CA LEU A 135 -8.10 -1.73 -12.38
C LEU A 135 -9.48 -1.14 -12.14
N LYS A 136 -9.65 0.17 -12.33
CA LYS A 136 -10.95 0.83 -12.19
C LYS A 136 -11.98 0.22 -13.13
N ASN A 137 -11.64 0.02 -14.41
CA ASN A 137 -12.54 -0.60 -15.38
C ASN A 137 -12.98 -2.01 -14.97
N ILE A 138 -12.06 -2.81 -14.39
CA ILE A 138 -12.37 -4.15 -13.87
C ILE A 138 -13.36 -4.05 -12.71
N LEU A 139 -13.15 -3.12 -11.78
CA LEU A 139 -14.04 -2.91 -10.63
C LEU A 139 -15.42 -2.43 -11.08
N ASP A 140 -15.48 -1.41 -11.94
CA ASP A 140 -16.71 -0.86 -12.50
C ASP A 140 -17.52 -1.97 -13.23
N SER A 141 -16.84 -2.81 -14.02
CA SER A 141 -17.49 -3.94 -14.71
C SER A 141 -18.13 -4.92 -13.72
N ASN A 142 -17.47 -5.25 -12.60
CA ASN A 142 -18.05 -6.14 -11.58
C ASN A 142 -19.28 -5.52 -10.93
N VAL A 143 -19.27 -4.20 -10.71
CA VAL A 143 -20.42 -3.47 -10.17
C VAL A 143 -21.58 -3.45 -11.16
N ASP A 144 -21.31 -3.30 -12.45
CA ASP A 144 -22.32 -3.40 -13.51
C ASP A 144 -22.97 -4.80 -13.57
N PHE A 145 -22.22 -5.85 -13.19
CA PHE A 145 -22.76 -7.20 -13.00
C PHE A 145 -23.49 -7.41 -11.66
N GLY A 146 -23.67 -6.35 -10.85
CA GLY A 146 -24.43 -6.36 -9.62
C GLY A 146 -23.65 -6.71 -8.35
N VAL A 147 -22.31 -6.77 -8.41
CA VAL A 147 -21.47 -6.99 -7.24
C VAL A 147 -21.34 -5.69 -6.43
N ASP A 148 -21.38 -5.78 -5.09
CA ASP A 148 -21.12 -4.62 -4.24
C ASP A 148 -19.69 -4.09 -4.44
N GLN A 149 -19.52 -2.76 -4.43
CA GLN A 149 -18.24 -2.09 -4.68
C GLN A 149 -17.13 -2.60 -3.75
N LYS A 150 -17.41 -2.74 -2.45
CA LYS A 150 -16.41 -3.17 -1.48
C LYS A 150 -16.11 -4.66 -1.62
N GLU A 151 -17.09 -5.46 -2.00
CA GLU A 151 -16.90 -6.88 -2.26
C GLU A 151 -16.07 -7.12 -3.52
N ALA A 152 -16.31 -6.36 -4.60
CA ALA A 152 -15.52 -6.40 -5.82
C ALA A 152 -14.04 -6.08 -5.51
N PHE A 153 -13.81 -5.00 -4.76
CA PHE A 153 -12.47 -4.61 -4.34
C PHE A 153 -11.81 -5.67 -3.46
N LYS A 154 -12.51 -6.16 -2.42
CA LYS A 154 -11.99 -7.19 -1.50
C LYS A 154 -11.66 -8.51 -2.21
N SER A 155 -12.44 -8.89 -3.21
CA SER A 155 -12.20 -10.10 -4.01
C SER A 155 -10.91 -9.98 -4.81
N LEU A 156 -10.68 -8.82 -5.43
CA LEU A 156 -9.44 -8.53 -6.14
C LEU A 156 -8.22 -8.56 -5.22
N LEU A 157 -8.31 -8.02 -4.01
CA LEU A 157 -7.18 -7.99 -3.08
C LEU A 157 -6.62 -9.37 -2.73
N GLN A 158 -7.37 -10.46 -2.96
CA GLN A 158 -6.88 -11.83 -2.78
C GLN A 158 -5.79 -12.21 -3.80
N TYR A 159 -5.76 -11.53 -4.95
CA TYR A 159 -4.80 -11.76 -6.04
C TYR A 159 -3.57 -10.83 -5.96
N LEU A 160 -3.53 -9.89 -5.01
CA LEU A 160 -2.44 -8.94 -4.83
C LEU A 160 -1.65 -9.25 -3.57
N ALA A 161 -0.33 -9.10 -3.66
CA ALA A 161 0.59 -9.19 -2.53
C ALA A 161 0.71 -7.87 -1.77
N HIS A 162 0.61 -6.74 -2.46
CA HIS A 162 0.68 -5.42 -1.83
C HIS A 162 -0.65 -5.02 -1.19
N ASP A 163 -0.56 -4.23 -0.13
CA ASP A 163 -1.73 -3.52 0.42
C ASP A 163 -2.12 -2.38 -0.52
N LEU A 164 -3.01 -2.68 -1.47
CA LEU A 164 -3.44 -1.74 -2.50
C LEU A 164 -4.08 -0.48 -1.91
N GLU A 165 -4.79 -0.55 -0.78
CA GLU A 165 -5.40 0.65 -0.19
C GLU A 165 -4.33 1.62 0.33
N ASN A 166 -3.30 1.10 1.02
CA ASN A 166 -2.19 1.93 1.49
C ASN A 166 -1.37 2.47 0.31
N PHE A 167 -1.08 1.61 -0.68
CA PHE A 167 -0.38 2.02 -1.89
C PHE A 167 -1.14 3.15 -2.61
N LEU A 168 -2.45 3.01 -2.83
CA LEU A 168 -3.26 4.06 -3.46
C LEU A 168 -3.18 5.36 -2.66
N PHE A 169 -3.23 5.29 -1.33
CA PHE A 169 -3.10 6.49 -0.49
C PHE A 169 -1.75 7.19 -0.67
N ASP A 170 -0.64 6.45 -0.54
CA ASP A 170 0.70 7.01 -0.65
C ASP A 170 0.96 7.51 -2.08
N TYR A 171 0.60 6.72 -3.11
CA TYR A 171 0.73 7.12 -4.52
C TYR A 171 -0.06 8.40 -4.84
N ILE A 172 -1.34 8.48 -4.45
CA ILE A 172 -2.14 9.70 -4.67
C ILE A 172 -1.53 10.88 -3.91
N SER A 173 -1.04 10.67 -2.69
CA SER A 173 -0.35 11.71 -1.92
C SER A 173 0.85 12.25 -2.69
N ASP A 174 1.67 11.37 -3.29
CA ASP A 174 2.83 11.76 -4.10
C ASP A 174 2.40 12.54 -5.35
N GLN A 175 1.31 12.13 -6.00
CA GLN A 175 0.75 12.89 -7.15
C GLN A 175 0.28 14.30 -6.75
N ILE A 176 -0.31 14.46 -5.57
CA ILE A 176 -0.69 15.78 -5.03
C ILE A 176 0.57 16.62 -4.78
N ASP A 177 1.60 16.05 -4.16
CA ASP A 177 2.84 16.74 -3.82
C ASP A 177 3.62 17.12 -5.10
N ALA A 178 3.54 16.30 -6.16
CA ALA A 178 4.03 16.60 -7.51
C ALA A 178 3.16 17.60 -8.29
N LYS A 179 2.06 18.11 -7.70
CA LYS A 179 1.10 19.04 -8.31
C LYS A 179 0.32 18.49 -9.51
N ASN A 180 0.20 17.17 -9.65
CA ASN A 180 -0.63 16.51 -10.64
C ASN A 180 -2.12 16.50 -10.21
N LYS A 181 -2.69 17.70 -10.02
CA LYS A 181 -4.00 17.91 -9.39
C LYS A 181 -5.14 17.13 -10.04
N VAL A 182 -5.23 17.19 -11.37
CA VAL A 182 -6.32 16.58 -12.14
C VAL A 182 -6.30 15.06 -11.97
N TYR A 183 -5.12 14.46 -12.16
CA TYR A 183 -4.97 13.02 -12.03
C TYR A 183 -5.19 12.52 -10.58
N ALA A 184 -4.67 13.25 -9.59
CA ALA A 184 -4.94 12.94 -8.19
C ALA A 184 -6.44 12.97 -7.86
N LEU A 185 -7.19 13.97 -8.37
CA LEU A 185 -8.63 14.04 -8.19
C LEU A 185 -9.36 12.85 -8.82
N GLU A 186 -8.99 12.50 -10.07
CA GLU A 186 -9.57 11.35 -10.78
C GLU A 186 -9.36 10.03 -10.02
N LEU A 187 -8.17 9.83 -9.45
CA LEU A 187 -7.87 8.66 -8.62
C LEU A 187 -8.69 8.67 -7.33
N ILE A 188 -8.75 9.80 -6.63
CA ILE A 188 -9.52 9.93 -5.40
C ILE A 188 -10.98 9.58 -5.66
N ASP A 189 -11.63 10.25 -6.62
CA ASP A 189 -13.06 10.06 -6.88
C ASP A 189 -13.34 8.69 -7.51
N GLY A 190 -12.43 8.18 -8.34
CA GLY A 190 -12.54 6.87 -8.97
C GLY A 190 -12.48 5.71 -7.97
N PHE A 191 -11.62 5.79 -6.95
CA PHE A 191 -11.45 4.71 -5.97
C PHE A 191 -12.24 4.91 -4.67
N TYR A 192 -12.74 6.11 -4.38
CA TYR A 192 -13.50 6.41 -3.15
C TYR A 192 -14.64 5.42 -2.83
N PRO A 193 -15.44 4.94 -3.80
CA PRO A 193 -16.53 4.00 -3.50
C PRO A 193 -16.05 2.61 -3.09
N TYR A 194 -14.85 2.22 -3.51
CA TYR A 194 -14.31 0.86 -3.40
C TYR A 194 -13.55 0.62 -2.08
N ILE A 195 -12.90 1.65 -1.56
CA ILE A 195 -12.01 1.54 -0.40
C ILE A 195 -12.77 1.41 0.93
N SER A 196 -12.09 0.86 1.92
CA SER A 196 -12.60 0.75 3.29
C SER A 196 -12.25 1.99 4.14
N LYS A 197 -11.15 2.66 3.82
CA LYS A 197 -10.52 3.74 4.61
C LYS A 197 -10.98 5.14 4.16
N ASN A 198 -12.28 5.41 4.17
CA ASN A 198 -12.84 6.68 3.66
C ASN A 198 -12.18 7.94 4.24
N LEU A 199 -11.91 7.98 5.56
CA LEU A 199 -11.28 9.13 6.20
C LEU A 199 -9.86 9.43 5.67
N TRP A 200 -9.14 8.41 5.21
CA TRP A 200 -7.82 8.60 4.59
C TRP A 200 -7.96 9.29 3.23
N PHE A 201 -8.98 8.94 2.45
CA PHE A 201 -9.24 9.62 1.18
C PHE A 201 -9.89 10.99 1.36
N ASP A 202 -10.70 11.19 2.40
CA ASP A 202 -11.16 12.53 2.78
C ASP A 202 -9.98 13.43 3.11
N PHE A 203 -8.94 12.88 3.75
CA PHE A 203 -7.70 13.62 4.00
C PHE A 203 -6.93 13.94 2.70
N LEU A 204 -6.90 13.03 1.72
CA LEU A 204 -6.34 13.32 0.39
C LEU A 204 -7.12 14.45 -0.31
N LYS A 205 -8.47 14.46 -0.20
CA LYS A 205 -9.30 15.57 -0.70
C LYS A 205 -8.94 16.88 -0.01
N ALA A 206 -8.71 16.86 1.31
CA ALA A 206 -8.24 18.04 2.04
C ALA A 206 -6.86 18.52 1.57
N LYS A 207 -5.89 17.60 1.39
CA LYS A 207 -4.56 17.92 0.86
C LYS A 207 -4.67 18.58 -0.52
N LEU A 208 -5.44 17.98 -1.43
CA LEU A 208 -5.64 18.49 -2.78
C LEU A 208 -6.27 19.90 -2.76
N LYS A 209 -7.31 20.09 -1.93
CA LYS A 209 -8.02 21.37 -1.82
C LYS A 209 -7.13 22.49 -1.29
N ALA A 210 -6.19 22.18 -0.39
CA ALA A 210 -5.26 23.17 0.16
C ALA A 210 -4.34 23.79 -0.89
N LEU A 211 -4.18 23.16 -2.07
CA LEU A 211 -3.42 23.73 -3.18
C LEU A 211 -4.12 24.92 -3.85
N ASP A 212 -5.41 25.12 -3.58
CA ASP A 212 -6.23 26.22 -4.13
C ASP A 212 -6.86 27.07 -3.02
N ASP A 213 -7.34 26.44 -1.95
CA ASP A 213 -8.05 27.09 -0.83
C ASP A 213 -7.79 26.36 0.49
N ILE A 214 -6.94 26.98 1.32
CA ILE A 214 -6.58 26.49 2.65
C ILE A 214 -7.79 26.49 3.60
N SER A 215 -8.70 27.47 3.50
CA SER A 215 -9.87 27.54 4.36
C SER A 215 -10.81 26.37 4.10
N SER A 216 -11.11 26.08 2.83
CA SER A 216 -11.88 24.88 2.46
C SER A 216 -11.21 23.59 2.92
N SER A 217 -9.88 23.48 2.82
CA SER A 217 -9.15 22.32 3.33
C SER A 217 -9.32 22.13 4.83
N ASN A 218 -9.21 23.22 5.60
CA ASN A 218 -9.40 23.23 7.05
C ASN A 218 -10.80 22.75 7.45
N GLU A 219 -11.86 23.14 6.72
CA GLU A 219 -13.22 22.64 6.96
C GLU A 219 -13.34 21.12 6.79
N ILE A 220 -12.67 20.56 5.78
CA ILE A 220 -12.64 19.10 5.57
C ILE A 220 -11.90 18.43 6.72
N ILE A 221 -10.75 18.97 7.13
CA ILE A 221 -9.98 18.46 8.28
C ILE A 221 -10.84 18.47 9.55
N GLU A 222 -11.57 19.55 9.84
CA GLU A 222 -12.43 19.60 11.01
C GLU A 222 -13.50 18.51 11.01
N LYS A 223 -14.11 18.22 9.85
CA LYS A 223 -15.05 17.11 9.70
C LYS A 223 -14.37 15.78 9.97
N ILE A 224 -13.16 15.53 9.45
CA ILE A 224 -12.39 14.32 9.73
C ILE A 224 -12.12 14.18 11.24
N LEU A 225 -11.67 15.25 11.89
CA LEU A 225 -11.40 15.26 13.33
C LEU A 225 -12.63 14.96 14.19
N SER A 226 -13.83 15.39 13.78
CA SER A 226 -15.06 15.03 14.49
C SER A 226 -15.34 13.51 14.46
N HIS A 227 -15.01 12.84 13.35
CA HIS A 227 -15.13 11.38 13.25
C HIS A 227 -14.05 10.67 14.06
N LEU A 228 -12.81 11.18 14.03
CA LEU A 228 -11.68 10.63 14.78
C LEU A 228 -11.87 10.74 16.30
N LYS A 229 -12.65 11.71 16.78
CA LYS A 229 -13.05 11.79 18.19
C LYS A 229 -13.87 10.58 18.64
N LEU A 230 -14.70 10.01 17.76
CA LEU A 230 -15.53 8.84 18.06
C LEU A 230 -14.78 7.53 17.83
N LYS A 231 -13.97 7.47 16.76
CA LYS A 231 -13.17 6.30 16.39
C LYS A 231 -11.72 6.74 16.14
N PRO A 232 -10.89 6.78 17.19
CA PRO A 232 -9.51 7.25 17.07
C PRO A 232 -8.69 6.45 16.06
N ASN A 233 -7.89 7.15 15.26
CA ASN A 233 -6.89 6.59 14.37
C ASN A 233 -5.64 7.46 14.46
N LEU A 234 -4.67 7.00 15.26
CA LEU A 234 -3.48 7.79 15.58
C LEU A 234 -2.60 8.04 14.35
N ASP A 235 -2.48 7.05 13.45
CA ASP A 235 -1.70 7.17 12.23
C ASP A 235 -2.23 8.28 11.32
N LEU A 236 -3.56 8.34 11.14
CA LEU A 236 -4.19 9.41 10.36
C LEU A 236 -4.03 10.77 11.06
N GLN A 237 -4.18 10.82 12.39
CA GLN A 237 -3.96 12.06 13.15
C GLN A 237 -2.52 12.57 12.99
N PHE A 238 -1.52 11.69 12.97
CA PHE A 238 -0.13 12.07 12.75
C PHE A 238 0.10 12.58 11.33
N ARG A 239 -0.51 11.95 10.32
CA ARG A 239 -0.45 12.42 8.93
C ARG A 239 -1.10 13.81 8.78
N ILE A 240 -2.23 14.05 9.43
CA ILE A 240 -2.90 15.36 9.47
C ILE A 240 -1.98 16.39 10.15
N LEU A 241 -1.43 16.09 11.33
CA LEU A 241 -0.53 17.00 12.04
C LEU A 241 0.67 17.41 11.18
N LYS A 242 1.36 16.44 10.55
CA LYS A 242 2.48 16.71 9.64
C LYS A 242 2.07 17.63 8.48
N PHE A 243 0.91 17.38 7.87
CA PHE A 243 0.39 18.24 6.81
C PHE A 243 0.11 19.67 7.32
N MET A 244 -0.43 19.79 8.53
CA MET A 244 -0.79 21.06 9.14
C MET A 244 0.40 21.92 9.57
N VAL A 245 1.57 21.32 9.87
CA VAL A 245 2.84 22.07 10.00
C VAL A 245 3.11 22.91 8.76
N GLY A 246 2.73 22.37 7.59
CA GLY A 246 2.86 22.99 6.28
C GLY A 246 2.03 24.25 6.08
N LEU A 247 0.71 24.04 6.10
CA LEU A 247 -0.30 24.94 5.52
C LEU A 247 -1.55 25.06 6.42
N GLY A 248 -1.50 24.53 7.64
CA GLY A 248 -2.68 24.36 8.49
C GLY A 248 -2.98 25.56 9.39
N ASP A 249 -4.25 25.69 9.78
CA ASP A 249 -4.66 26.62 10.83
C ASP A 249 -4.11 26.19 12.21
N ARG A 250 -3.53 27.14 12.95
CA ARG A 250 -2.94 26.88 14.27
C ARG A 250 -3.96 26.30 15.26
N LYS A 251 -5.20 26.77 15.27
CA LYS A 251 -6.21 26.28 16.23
C LYS A 251 -6.57 24.83 15.93
N ILE A 252 -6.73 24.49 14.65
CA ILE A 252 -7.00 23.11 14.21
C ILE A 252 -5.79 22.21 14.50
N PHE A 253 -4.54 22.70 14.35
CA PHE A 253 -3.33 21.95 14.69
C PHE A 253 -3.33 21.59 16.19
N MET A 254 -3.53 22.58 17.05
CA MET A 254 -3.56 22.37 18.50
C MET A 254 -4.70 21.46 18.92
N LYS A 255 -5.87 21.57 18.28
CA LYS A 255 -7.02 20.68 18.52
C LYS A 255 -6.69 19.24 18.15
N THR A 256 -6.09 19.01 16.99
CA THR A 256 -5.66 17.68 16.53
C THR A 256 -4.61 17.10 17.46
N LEU A 257 -3.64 17.91 17.89
CA LEU A 257 -2.56 17.50 18.78
C LEU A 257 -3.11 17.02 20.13
N LYS A 258 -4.05 17.77 20.72
CA LYS A 258 -4.71 17.39 21.97
C LYS A 258 -5.47 16.07 21.82
N GLN A 259 -6.23 15.91 20.74
CA GLN A 259 -6.96 14.66 20.46
C GLN A 259 -6.01 13.46 20.26
N ALA A 260 -4.89 13.65 19.56
CA ALA A 260 -3.91 12.59 19.34
C ALA A 260 -3.20 12.21 20.65
N ALA A 261 -2.84 13.20 21.47
CA ALA A 261 -2.17 13.01 22.75
C ALA A 261 -2.99 12.13 23.73
N GLU A 262 -4.32 12.23 23.72
CA GLU A 262 -5.22 11.41 24.55
C GLU A 262 -5.17 9.90 24.21
N HIS A 263 -4.64 9.54 23.05
CA HIS A 263 -4.63 8.16 22.56
C HIS A 263 -3.23 7.53 22.47
N LEU A 264 -2.20 8.27 22.86
CA LEU A 264 -0.83 7.76 22.92
C LEU A 264 -0.69 6.66 23.96
N LYS A 265 0.00 5.59 23.59
CA LYS A 265 0.25 4.41 24.42
C LYS A 265 1.73 4.13 24.59
N LYS A 266 2.55 4.44 23.59
CA LYS A 266 3.96 4.05 23.55
C LYS A 266 4.91 5.23 23.38
N GLU A 267 6.14 5.05 23.84
CA GLU A 267 7.22 6.03 23.73
C GLU A 267 7.51 6.45 22.28
N GLU A 268 7.45 5.51 21.33
CA GLU A 268 7.64 5.80 19.89
C GLU A 268 6.61 6.81 19.35
N GLU A 269 5.37 6.70 19.79
CA GLU A 269 4.26 7.57 19.38
C GLU A 269 4.44 8.96 19.99
N LEU A 270 4.89 9.04 21.25
CA LEU A 270 5.21 10.29 21.92
C LEU A 270 6.35 11.04 21.23
N LYS A 271 7.45 10.34 20.94
CA LYS A 271 8.60 10.89 20.21
C LYS A 271 8.18 11.41 18.83
N SER A 272 7.30 10.68 18.15
CA SER A 272 6.76 11.10 16.85
C SER A 272 5.97 12.41 16.96
N ILE A 273 5.11 12.57 17.97
CA ILE A 273 4.41 13.85 18.21
C ILE A 273 5.38 14.98 18.56
N LEU A 274 6.37 14.73 19.42
CA LEU A 274 7.33 15.75 19.82
C LEU A 274 8.13 16.27 18.61
N ASN A 275 8.53 15.39 17.70
CA ASN A 275 9.19 15.79 16.46
C ASN A 275 8.28 16.68 15.60
N ILE A 276 7.00 16.31 15.43
CA ILE A 276 6.05 17.14 14.68
C ILE A 276 5.84 18.49 15.36
N LEU A 277 5.83 18.53 16.70
CA LEU A 277 5.67 19.75 17.47
C LEU A 277 6.90 20.66 17.37
N ALA A 278 8.10 20.10 17.38
CA ALA A 278 9.33 20.85 17.14
C ALA A 278 9.32 21.50 15.76
N GLU A 279 9.00 20.73 14.70
CA GLU A 279 8.85 21.25 13.34
C GLU A 279 7.79 22.36 13.24
N PHE A 280 6.68 22.22 13.99
CA PHE A 280 5.63 23.24 14.05
C PHE A 280 6.14 24.57 14.64
N TYR A 281 6.85 24.53 15.79
CA TYR A 281 7.36 25.74 16.42
C TYR A 281 8.54 26.35 15.68
N LEU A 282 9.38 25.54 15.04
CA LEU A 282 10.42 26.01 14.14
C LEU A 282 9.82 26.87 13.03
N ARG A 283 8.73 26.42 12.39
CA ARG A 283 8.03 27.19 11.34
C ARG A 283 7.32 28.46 11.84
N LEU A 284 7.07 28.55 13.14
CA LEU A 284 6.48 29.75 13.76
C LEU A 284 7.56 30.73 14.27
N ASP A 285 8.84 30.47 14.00
CA ASP A 285 9.98 31.24 14.52
C ASP A 285 9.94 31.33 16.07
N ARG A 286 9.56 30.23 16.72
CA ARG A 286 9.47 30.09 18.19
C ARG A 286 10.59 29.19 18.71
N ASP A 287 11.83 29.62 18.48
CA ASP A 287 13.06 28.92 18.90
C ASP A 287 13.07 28.56 20.39
N ASP A 288 12.42 29.39 21.22
CA ASP A 288 12.30 29.17 22.66
C ASP A 288 11.50 27.90 23.00
N LEU A 289 10.44 27.63 22.25
CA LEU A 289 9.58 26.47 22.43
C LEU A 289 10.13 25.25 21.70
N GLU A 290 10.66 25.44 20.49
CA GLU A 290 11.35 24.39 19.76
C GLU A 290 12.48 23.79 20.60
N LYS A 291 13.37 24.63 21.15
CA LYS A 291 14.49 24.17 21.98
C LYS A 291 14.03 23.37 23.20
N LYS A 292 12.98 23.82 23.89
CA LYS A 292 12.39 23.07 25.02
C LYS A 292 11.92 21.68 24.60
N ILE A 293 11.33 21.55 23.42
CA ILE A 293 10.87 20.27 22.90
C ILE A 293 12.04 19.38 22.52
N LEU A 294 13.07 19.92 21.87
CA LEU A 294 14.29 19.19 21.54
C LEU A 294 15.01 18.68 22.80
N ASP A 295 15.07 19.49 23.86
CA ASP A 295 15.63 19.07 25.15
C ASP A 295 14.83 17.89 25.76
N ILE A 296 13.50 17.88 25.63
CA ILE A 296 12.64 16.77 26.07
C ILE A 296 12.91 15.52 25.22
N ILE A 297 13.02 15.66 23.90
CA ILE A 297 13.34 14.54 23.00
C ILE A 297 14.68 13.91 23.40
N ASP A 298 15.71 14.73 23.68
CA ASP A 298 17.02 14.24 24.07
C ASP A 298 16.99 13.52 25.43
N GLN A 299 16.28 14.06 26.42
CA GLN A 299 16.08 13.39 27.72
C GLN A 299 15.41 12.01 27.56
N ARG A 300 14.47 11.89 26.63
CA ARG A 300 13.71 10.67 26.37
C ARG A 300 14.38 9.72 25.38
N SER A 301 15.50 10.10 24.76
CA SER A 301 16.25 9.27 23.80
C SER A 301 16.63 7.90 24.36
N LYS A 302 16.93 7.85 25.67
CA LYS A 302 17.34 6.64 26.41
C LYS A 302 16.18 5.69 26.75
N ILE A 303 14.93 6.15 26.61
CA ILE A 303 13.74 5.34 26.87
C ILE A 303 13.47 4.45 25.66
N LYS A 304 13.19 3.16 25.90
CA LYS A 304 12.90 2.19 24.85
C LYS A 304 11.59 2.55 24.14
N SER A 305 11.57 2.43 22.81
CA SER A 305 10.45 2.80 21.94
C SER A 305 9.13 2.07 22.25
N ASP A 306 9.22 0.82 22.70
CA ASP A 306 8.10 -0.05 23.04
C ASP A 306 7.57 0.17 24.46
N GLN A 307 8.22 1.03 25.25
CA GLN A 307 7.80 1.30 26.61
C GLN A 307 6.44 1.99 26.66
N ALA A 308 5.55 1.50 27.53
CA ALA A 308 4.27 2.12 27.78
C ALA A 308 4.42 3.51 28.42
N LEU A 309 3.60 4.46 27.98
CA LEU A 309 3.57 5.81 28.49
C LEU A 309 2.85 5.92 29.84
N LYS A 310 3.31 6.85 30.67
CA LYS A 310 2.58 7.26 31.87
C LYS A 310 1.73 8.49 31.55
N LYS A 311 0.61 8.63 32.25
CA LYS A 311 -0.29 9.80 32.08
C LYS A 311 0.44 11.14 32.28
N GLN A 312 1.40 11.18 33.21
CA GLN A 312 2.24 12.36 33.46
C GLN A 312 3.07 12.78 32.25
N ASP A 313 3.47 11.83 31.39
CA ASP A 313 4.22 12.13 30.16
C ASP A 313 3.35 12.88 29.16
N ILE A 314 2.06 12.51 29.08
CA ILE A 314 1.06 13.15 28.21
C ILE A 314 0.70 14.54 28.76
N ASP A 315 0.47 14.65 30.07
CA ASP A 315 0.13 15.91 30.73
C ASP A 315 1.25 16.96 30.55
N ALA A 316 2.52 16.55 30.61
CA ALA A 316 3.66 17.43 30.38
C ALA A 316 3.67 18.05 28.97
N ILE A 317 3.30 17.28 27.93
CA ILE A 317 3.17 17.81 26.57
C ILE A 317 2.01 18.79 26.48
N LEU A 318 0.85 18.44 27.03
CA LEU A 318 -0.32 19.31 27.00
C LEU A 318 -0.08 20.66 27.70
N GLN A 319 0.78 20.70 28.72
CA GLN A 319 1.20 21.93 29.39
C GLN A 319 2.09 22.82 28.51
N ILE A 320 2.97 22.26 27.68
CA ILE A 320 3.82 23.04 26.75
C ILE A 320 2.99 23.72 25.66
N VAL A 321 1.87 23.08 25.31
CA VAL A 321 0.97 23.47 24.21
C VAL A 321 -0.11 24.44 24.67
N SER A 322 -0.35 24.58 25.97
CA SER A 322 -1.40 25.43 26.56
C SER A 322 -1.01 26.90 26.63
#